data_AF-A0A920BDE5-F1
#
_entry.id   AF-A0A920BDE5-F1
#
_cell.length_a   1.000
_cell.length_b   1.000
_cell.length_c   1.000
_cell.angle_alpha   90.00
_cell.angle_beta   90.00
_cell.angle_gamma   90.00
#
_symmetry.space_group_name_H-M   'P 1'
#
loop_
_entity.id
_entity.type
_entity.pdbx_description
1 polymer ?
#
loop_
_entity_poly.entity_id
_entity_poly.type
_entity_poly.pdbx_seq_one_letter_code
_entity_poly.pdbx_strand_id
1 'polypeptide(L)'
;MADPLDTENGPQASSDERLRDVSFLSRQLNKPELGAISGAVLVFVFFGLTAGGTGMFAPDGILNWSTVSAQLGLIAIGACLLMIAGEFDLSIGSMIGFAGL
;
A
#
# COMPACT_ATOMS: atom_id res chain seq x y z
N MET A 1 -23.06 -60.27 -30.56
CA MET A 1 -23.44 -58.92 -30.99
C MET A 1 -22.74 -57.97 -30.03
N ALA A 2 -21.59 -57.41 -30.42
CA ALA A 2 -20.81 -56.51 -29.58
C ALA A 2 -21.48 -55.12 -29.59
N ASP A 3 -21.67 -54.55 -28.40
CA ASP A 3 -22.19 -53.18 -28.23
C ASP A 3 -21.08 -52.17 -28.62
N PRO A 4 -21.30 -51.25 -29.56
CA PRO A 4 -20.28 -50.33 -30.02
C PRO A 4 -20.25 -49.07 -29.14
N LEU A 5 -19.15 -48.92 -28.41
CA LEU A 5 -18.59 -47.65 -27.97
C LEU A 5 -19.54 -46.77 -27.15
N ASP A 6 -19.57 -47.04 -25.84
CA ASP A 6 -19.67 -45.99 -24.84
C ASP A 6 -18.52 -44.99 -25.09
N THR A 7 -18.80 -43.97 -25.90
CA THR A 7 -17.95 -42.80 -26.00
C THR A 7 -18.06 -42.08 -24.67
N GLU A 8 -17.23 -42.46 -23.71
CA GLU A 8 -16.99 -41.70 -22.50
C GLU A 8 -16.51 -40.31 -22.92
N ASN A 9 -17.45 -39.35 -22.93
CA ASN A 9 -17.11 -37.95 -22.82
C ASN A 9 -16.42 -37.79 -21.47
N GLY A 10 -15.08 -37.77 -21.50
CA GLY A 10 -14.26 -37.54 -20.32
C GLY A 10 -14.71 -36.26 -19.59
N PRO A 11 -14.49 -36.16 -18.27
CA PRO A 11 -14.99 -35.04 -17.48
C PRO A 11 -14.48 -33.73 -18.06
N GLN A 12 -15.38 -32.91 -18.63
CA GLN A 12 -15.06 -31.54 -18.95
C GLN A 12 -14.74 -30.86 -17.62
N ALA A 13 -13.47 -30.51 -17.42
CA ALA A 13 -13.00 -29.80 -16.24
C ALA A 13 -13.71 -28.44 -16.18
N SER A 14 -14.83 -28.39 -15.46
CA SER A 14 -15.52 -27.15 -15.13
C SER A 14 -14.54 -26.28 -14.36
N SER A 15 -14.14 -25.16 -14.95
CA SER A 15 -13.36 -24.12 -14.30
C SER A 15 -13.99 -23.78 -12.93
N ASP A 16 -13.21 -23.93 -11.86
CA ASP A 16 -13.66 -23.76 -10.48
C ASP A 16 -14.11 -22.30 -10.23
N GLU A 17 -15.43 -22.07 -10.14
CA GLU A 17 -16.05 -20.76 -9.86
C GLU A 17 -15.64 -20.15 -8.51
N ARG A 18 -15.00 -20.93 -7.63
CA ARG A 18 -14.52 -20.47 -6.32
C ARG A 18 -13.26 -19.62 -6.40
N LEU A 19 -12.52 -19.71 -7.51
CA LEU A 19 -11.29 -18.95 -7.72
C LEU A 19 -11.59 -17.74 -8.61
N ARG A 20 -11.85 -16.60 -7.94
CA ARG A 20 -12.01 -15.33 -8.63
C ARG A 20 -10.64 -14.84 -9.11
N ASP A 21 -10.45 -14.76 -10.41
CA ASP A 21 -9.24 -14.15 -10.98
C ASP A 21 -9.18 -12.67 -10.61
N VAL A 22 -8.31 -12.34 -9.67
CA VAL A 22 -8.05 -10.96 -9.27
C VAL A 22 -7.00 -10.37 -10.19
N SER A 23 -7.32 -9.21 -10.79
CA SER A 23 -6.38 -8.51 -11.65
C SER A 23 -5.08 -8.18 -10.90
N PHE A 24 -3.96 -8.18 -11.61
CA PHE A 24 -2.65 -7.84 -11.03
C PHE A 24 -2.69 -6.46 -10.33
N LEU A 25 -3.42 -5.50 -10.88
CA LEU A 25 -3.59 -4.17 -10.31
C LEU A 25 -4.39 -4.20 -9.00
N SER A 26 -5.50 -4.93 -8.95
CA SER A 26 -6.28 -5.12 -7.72
C SER A 26 -5.46 -5.83 -6.64
N ARG A 27 -4.65 -6.82 -7.04
CA ARG A 27 -3.76 -7.54 -6.11
C ARG A 27 -2.66 -6.65 -5.55
N GLN A 28 -2.15 -5.70 -6.34
CA GLN A 28 -1.17 -4.73 -5.87
C GLN A 28 -1.84 -3.69 -4.95
N LEU A 29 -2.96 -3.09 -5.35
CA LEU A 29 -3.67 -2.08 -4.54
C LEU A 29 -4.19 -2.61 -3.20
N ASN A 30 -4.47 -3.91 -3.10
CA ASN A 30 -4.86 -4.55 -1.84
C ASN A 30 -3.69 -4.75 -0.86
N LYS A 31 -2.46 -4.39 -1.22
CA LYS A 31 -1.33 -4.40 -0.29
C LYS A 31 -1.31 -3.09 0.49
N PRO A 32 -1.42 -3.13 1.83
CA PRO A 32 -1.44 -1.91 2.66
C PRO A 32 -0.16 -1.06 2.50
N GLU A 33 0.97 -1.70 2.18
CA GLU A 33 2.27 -1.04 1.95
C GLU A 33 2.24 -0.04 0.78
N LEU A 34 1.40 -0.28 -0.24
CA LEU A 34 1.33 0.62 -1.40
C LEU A 34 0.72 1.97 -1.06
N GLY A 35 -0.12 2.06 -0.02
CA GLY A 35 -0.67 3.34 0.43
C GLY A 35 0.45 4.30 0.83
N ALA A 36 1.34 3.88 1.74
CA ALA A 36 2.44 4.70 2.21
C ALA A 36 3.44 5.04 1.09
N ILE A 37 3.82 4.06 0.28
CA ILE A 37 4.77 4.25 -0.83
C ILE A 37 4.20 5.22 -1.87
N SER A 38 2.95 5.05 -2.27
CA SER A 38 2.31 5.92 -3.28
C SER A 38 2.22 7.37 -2.81
N GLY A 39 1.90 7.61 -1.53
CA GLY A 39 1.88 8.95 -0.95
C GLY A 39 3.25 9.61 -0.96
N ALA A 40 4.30 8.89 -0.53
CA ALA A 40 5.67 9.39 -0.58
C ALA A 40 6.09 9.74 -2.01
N VAL A 41 5.89 8.83 -2.97
CA VAL A 41 6.22 9.07 -4.39
C VAL A 41 5.47 10.29 -4.92
N LEU A 42 4.17 10.41 -4.65
CA LEU A 42 3.36 11.54 -5.11
C LEU A 42 3.91 12.87 -4.60
N VAL A 43 4.26 12.96 -3.31
CA VAL A 43 4.84 14.17 -2.71
C VAL A 43 6.18 14.52 -3.37
N PHE A 44 7.08 13.55 -3.53
CA PHE A 44 8.39 13.78 -4.14
C PHE A 44 8.28 14.21 -5.60
N VAL A 45 7.39 13.59 -6.38
CA VAL A 45 7.15 13.97 -7.78
C VAL A 45 6.56 15.38 -7.86
N PHE A 46 5.54 15.67 -7.05
CA PHE A 46 4.88 16.97 -7.03
C PHE A 46 5.88 18.10 -6.72
N PHE A 47 6.65 17.97 -5.64
CA PHE A 47 7.63 18.99 -5.28
C PHE A 47 8.85 18.98 -6.21
N GLY A 48 9.23 17.82 -6.76
CA GLY A 48 10.27 17.75 -7.80
C GLY A 48 9.95 18.60 -9.02
N LEU A 49 8.68 18.69 -9.41
CA LEU A 49 8.22 19.51 -10.54
C LEU A 49 7.95 20.97 -10.14
N THR A 50 7.41 21.22 -8.94
CA THR A 50 6.89 22.54 -8.56
C THR A 50 7.88 23.38 -7.76
N ALA A 51 8.80 22.78 -7.00
CA ALA A 51 9.72 23.46 -6.10
C ALA A 51 11.08 23.80 -6.75
N GLY A 52 11.15 23.82 -8.08
CA GLY A 52 12.36 24.20 -8.81
C GLY A 52 12.87 25.58 -8.39
N GLY A 53 14.16 25.68 -8.07
CA GLY A 53 14.79 26.95 -7.66
C GLY A 53 14.61 27.34 -6.18
N THR A 54 13.83 26.59 -5.38
CA THR A 54 13.64 26.87 -3.95
C THR A 54 14.80 26.37 -3.07
N GLY A 55 15.67 25.52 -3.61
CA GLY A 55 16.73 24.85 -2.84
C GLY A 55 16.26 23.63 -2.04
N MET A 56 14.98 23.21 -2.14
CA MET A 56 14.42 22.06 -1.42
C MET A 56 15.20 20.74 -1.62
N PHE A 57 15.72 20.52 -2.82
CA PHE A 57 16.52 19.33 -3.16
C PHE A 57 18.04 19.60 -3.17
N ALA A 58 18.48 20.79 -2.77
CA ALA A 58 19.90 21.05 -2.50
C ALA A 58 20.30 20.38 -1.16
N PRO A 59 21.59 20.17 -0.88
CA PRO A 59 22.04 19.48 0.33
C PRO A 59 21.44 20.05 1.63
N ASP A 60 21.42 21.39 1.77
CA ASP A 60 20.84 22.05 2.96
C ASP A 60 19.32 21.86 3.06
N GLY A 61 18.63 21.87 1.91
CA GLY A 61 17.19 21.61 1.85
C GLY A 61 16.87 20.17 2.27
N ILE A 62 17.64 19.21 1.75
CA ILE A 62 17.54 17.79 2.12
C ILE A 62 17.71 17.62 3.62
N LEU A 63 18.77 18.19 4.19
CA LEU A 63 19.03 18.13 5.63
C LEU A 63 17.87 18.72 6.45
N ASN A 64 17.27 19.81 5.99
CA ASN A 64 16.17 20.46 6.69
C ASN A 64 14.94 19.55 6.79
N TRP A 65 14.36 19.13 5.66
CA TRP A 65 13.16 18.31 5.70
C TRP A 65 13.45 16.90 6.22
N SER A 66 14.65 16.34 6.02
CA SER A 66 15.01 15.03 6.58
C SER A 66 15.11 15.07 8.11
N THR A 67 15.61 16.17 8.68
CA THR A 67 15.71 16.33 10.14
C THR A 67 14.32 16.33 10.78
N VAL A 68 13.38 17.12 10.24
CA VAL A 68 11.99 17.14 10.73
C VAL A 68 11.31 15.79 10.50
N SER A 69 11.52 15.18 9.33
CA SER A 69 10.97 13.85 9.01
C SER A 69 11.48 12.77 9.95
N ALA A 70 12.76 12.81 10.35
CA ALA A 70 13.33 11.87 11.30
C ALA A 70 12.72 12.04 12.71
N GLN A 71 12.47 13.28 13.13
CA GLN A 71 11.81 13.55 14.41
C GLN A 71 10.38 12.99 14.44
N LEU A 72 9.59 13.25 13.38
CA LEU A 72 8.24 12.69 13.26
C LEU A 72 8.26 11.16 13.10
N GLY A 73 9.21 10.62 12.33
CA GLY A 73 9.38 9.19 12.13
C GLY A 73 9.71 8.45 13.41
N LEU A 74 10.56 9.02 14.27
CA LEU A 74 10.88 8.44 15.58
C LEU A 74 9.63 8.34 16.47
N ILE A 75 8.80 9.39 16.50
CA ILE A 75 7.53 9.41 17.24
C ILE A 75 6.56 8.37 16.65
N ALA A 76 6.47 8.29 15.32
CA ALA A 76 5.62 7.34 14.62
C ALA A 76 6.00 5.88 14.93
N ILE A 77 7.30 5.56 15.04
CA ILE A 77 7.77 4.23 15.45
C ILE A 77 7.28 3.92 16.87
N GLY A 78 7.43 4.85 17.81
CA GLY A 78 6.92 4.68 19.18
C GLY A 78 5.41 4.45 19.23
N ALA A 79 4.65 5.25 18.48
CA ALA A 79 3.20 5.07 18.34
C ALA A 79 2.84 3.71 17.73
N CYS A 80 3.57 3.26 16.71
CA CYS A 80 3.36 1.97 16.06
C CYS A 80 3.61 0.80 17.03
N LEU A 81 4.66 0.86 17.85
CA LEU A 81 4.91 -0.15 18.89
C LEU A 81 3.78 -0.22 19.92
N LEU A 82 3.24 0.93 20.32
CA LEU A 82 2.11 1.01 21.24
C LEU A 82 0.79 0.53 20.60
N MET A 83 0.62 0.72 19.28
CA MET A 83 -0.50 0.14 18.53
C MET A 83 -0.42 -1.38 18.48
N ILE A 84 0.79 -1.93 18.30
CA ILE A 84 1.01 -3.38 18.33
C ILE A 84 0.80 -3.94 19.76
N ALA A 85 1.16 -3.18 20.79
CA ALA A 85 0.95 -3.55 22.19
C ALA A 85 -0.54 -3.53 22.62
N GLY A 86 -1.42 -2.90 21.83
CA GLY A 86 -2.86 -2.80 22.11
C GLY A 86 -3.27 -1.58 22.95
N GLU A 87 -2.34 -0.69 23.28
CA GLU A 87 -2.60 0.54 24.04
C GLU A 87 -3.08 1.70 23.15
N PHE A 88 -2.68 1.71 21.88
CA PHE A 88 -3.19 2.66 20.88
C PHE A 88 -4.02 1.94 19.82
N ASP A 89 -5.31 2.22 19.78
CA ASP A 89 -6.18 1.70 18.73
C ASP A 89 -5.89 2.38 17.38
N LEU A 90 -5.99 1.61 16.29
CA LEU A 90 -5.85 2.11 14.93
C LEU A 90 -6.94 3.16 14.60
N SER A 91 -8.11 3.07 15.25
CA SER A 91 -9.20 4.02 15.07
C SER A 91 -8.81 5.46 15.44
N ILE A 92 -7.97 5.66 16.45
CA ILE A 92 -7.52 6.99 16.86
C ILE A 92 -6.63 7.64 15.80
N GLY A 93 -5.81 6.83 15.12
CA GLY A 93 -4.96 7.30 14.01
C GLY A 93 -5.79 7.83 12.84
N SER A 94 -6.91 7.16 12.52
CA SER A 94 -7.81 7.62 11.45
C SER A 94 -8.52 8.93 11.79
N MET A 95 -8.91 9.13 13.06
CA MET A 95 -9.54 10.38 13.51
C MET A 95 -8.57 11.56 13.50
N ILE A 96 -7.34 11.36 13.94
CA ILE A 96 -6.29 12.40 13.91
C ILE A 96 -6.02 12.81 12.46
N GLY A 97 -5.84 11.82 11.56
CA GLY A 97 -5.62 12.10 10.13
C GLY A 97 -6.78 12.83 9.46
N PHE A 98 -8.02 12.54 9.83
CA PHE A 98 -9.19 13.28 9.33
C PHE A 98 -9.27 14.72 9.86
N ALA A 99 -8.86 14.94 11.11
CA ALA A 99 -8.87 16.27 11.74
C ALA A 99 -7.82 17.24 11.16
N GLY A 100 -6.90 16.74 10.34
CA GLY A 100 -5.87 17.56 9.69
C GLY A 100 -4.76 18.01 10.63
N LEU A 101 -4.54 17.28 11.73
CA LEU A 101 -3.40 17.42 12.64
C LEU A 101 -2.27 16.48 12.21
#